data_AF-A0A4P6P5E9-F1
#
_entry.id   AF-A0A4P6P5E9-F1
#
_cell.length_a   1.000
_cell.length_b   1.000
_cell.length_c   1.000
_cell.angle_alpha   90.00
_cell.angle_beta   90.00
_cell.angle_gamma   90.00
#
_symmetry.space_group_name_H-M   'P 1'
#
loop_
_entity.id
_entity.type
_entity.pdbx_description
1 polymer ?
#
loop_
_entity_poly.entity_id
_entity_poly.type
_entity_poly.pdbx_seq_one_letter_code
_entity_poly.pdbx_strand_id
1 'polypeptide(L)'
;MRKKTNTCYCIITASAVLTSHANDLPNGFIDFGDTTVQTSQQLEWLDVNLTRGRSYNDVLADITDAENQTTDKFNAAEGWRYATEEEFKNLIFEWFSIEFSSYSYNGYPFGKRDEPIVESFIYTFGDTYQLFLNSKNHKFAVAPYGAGAVKGIIGSYRGSTHWRHSVALISDSELMYRGSSNFSHDNDDIVGYRETQADIKSYNHIGSFLVRKIEE
;
A
#
# COMPACT_ATOMS: atom_id res chain seq x y z
N MET A 1 61.03 -14.28 2.97
CA MET A 1 60.00 -15.13 2.32
C MET A 1 58.63 -14.82 2.94
N ARG A 2 57.74 -14.11 2.23
CA ARG A 2 56.36 -13.83 2.67
C ARG A 2 55.41 -14.88 2.09
N LYS A 3 54.74 -15.65 2.95
CA LYS A 3 53.69 -16.59 2.55
C LYS A 3 52.44 -15.82 2.16
N LYS A 4 51.98 -15.96 0.91
CA LYS A 4 50.67 -15.47 0.45
C LYS A 4 49.62 -16.50 0.85
N THR A 5 48.67 -16.11 1.69
CA THR A 5 47.47 -16.89 2.01
C THR A 5 46.35 -16.45 1.08
N ASN A 6 45.86 -17.36 0.23
CA ASN A 6 44.72 -17.11 -0.64
C ASN A 6 43.43 -17.32 0.18
N THR A 7 42.72 -16.24 0.46
CA THR A 7 41.40 -16.27 1.08
C THR A 7 40.37 -16.60 0.00
N CYS A 8 39.71 -17.75 0.12
CA CYS A 8 38.62 -18.16 -0.75
C CYS A 8 37.31 -17.58 -0.20
N TYR A 9 36.64 -16.71 -0.96
CA TYR A 9 35.33 -16.18 -0.60
C TYR A 9 34.23 -17.13 -1.12
N CYS A 10 33.58 -17.86 -0.22
CA CYS A 10 32.32 -18.55 -0.53
C CYS A 10 31.21 -17.49 -0.63
N ILE A 11 30.79 -17.18 -1.85
CA ILE A 11 29.57 -16.39 -2.09
C ILE A 11 28.39 -17.31 -1.81
N ILE A 12 27.76 -17.15 -0.65
CA ILE A 12 26.48 -17.79 -0.34
C ILE A 12 25.39 -16.91 -0.98
N THR A 13 24.91 -17.31 -2.16
CA THR A 13 23.70 -16.73 -2.74
C THR A 13 22.50 -17.28 -1.97
N ALA A 14 21.92 -16.46 -1.08
CA ALA A 14 20.63 -16.76 -0.48
C ALA A 14 19.54 -16.57 -1.54
N SER A 15 19.09 -17.68 -2.13
CA SER A 15 17.86 -17.66 -2.94
C SER A 15 16.69 -17.40 -2.00
N ALA A 16 16.12 -16.20 -2.05
CA ALA A 16 14.86 -15.91 -1.38
C ALA A 16 13.78 -16.79 -2.03
N VAL A 17 13.27 -17.77 -1.30
CA VAL A 17 12.08 -18.51 -1.69
C VAL A 17 10.92 -17.55 -1.47
N LEU A 18 10.41 -16.96 -2.55
CA LEU A 18 9.13 -16.26 -2.53
C LEU A 18 8.05 -17.34 -2.45
N THR A 19 7.57 -17.62 -1.23
CA THR A 19 6.32 -18.34 -1.07
C THR A 19 5.21 -17.42 -1.54
N SER A 20 4.71 -17.63 -2.76
CA SER A 20 3.47 -16.99 -3.20
C SER A 20 2.35 -17.55 -2.35
N HIS A 21 1.95 -16.83 -1.31
CA HIS A 21 0.65 -17.04 -0.70
C HIS A 21 -0.36 -16.57 -1.75
N ALA A 22 -0.90 -17.51 -2.52
CA ALA A 22 -2.07 -17.24 -3.33
C ALA A 22 -3.23 -17.05 -2.35
N ASN A 23 -3.33 -15.85 -1.78
CA ASN A 23 -4.52 -15.45 -1.08
C ASN A 23 -5.59 -15.31 -2.16
N ASP A 24 -6.64 -16.13 -2.08
CA ASP A 24 -7.77 -16.02 -2.99
C ASP A 24 -8.33 -14.60 -2.87
N LEU A 25 -8.21 -13.83 -3.94
CA LEU A 25 -8.75 -12.48 -4.01
C LEU A 25 -10.28 -12.56 -3.93
N PRO A 26 -10.96 -11.55 -3.36
CA PRO A 26 -12.40 -11.47 -3.45
C PRO A 26 -12.89 -11.52 -4.91
N ASN A 27 -14.07 -12.09 -5.14
CA ASN A 27 -14.67 -12.13 -6.47
C ASN A 27 -14.74 -10.72 -7.06
N GLY A 28 -14.31 -10.57 -8.31
CA GLY A 28 -14.29 -9.29 -9.01
C GLY A 28 -12.95 -8.55 -8.92
N PHE A 29 -11.92 -9.16 -8.35
CA PHE A 29 -10.56 -8.63 -8.34
C PHE A 29 -9.58 -9.54 -9.09
N ILE A 30 -8.66 -8.94 -9.83
CA ILE A 30 -7.55 -9.62 -10.53
C ILE A 30 -6.27 -8.84 -10.24
N ASP A 31 -5.31 -9.48 -9.60
CA ASP A 31 -4.00 -8.88 -9.31
C ASP A 31 -2.97 -9.21 -10.40
N PHE A 32 -2.31 -8.17 -10.92
CA PHE A 32 -1.23 -8.22 -11.90
C PHE A 32 0.14 -7.89 -11.28
N GLY A 33 0.22 -7.76 -9.95
CA GLY A 33 1.43 -7.49 -9.18
C GLY A 33 1.65 -6.00 -8.94
N ASP A 34 1.77 -5.21 -10.01
CA ASP A 34 1.92 -3.75 -9.93
C ASP A 34 0.56 -3.02 -10.00
N THR A 35 -0.49 -3.71 -10.45
CA THR A 35 -1.85 -3.19 -10.54
C THR A 35 -2.89 -4.24 -10.18
N THR A 36 -4.07 -3.79 -9.77
CA THR A 36 -5.21 -4.65 -9.44
C THR A 36 -6.46 -4.16 -10.17
N VAL A 37 -7.08 -5.03 -10.95
CA VAL A 37 -8.33 -4.73 -11.66
C VAL A 37 -9.52 -5.07 -10.77
N GLN A 38 -10.41 -4.09 -10.62
CA GLN A 38 -11.74 -4.21 -10.04
C GLN A 38 -12.78 -4.29 -11.18
N THR A 39 -13.24 -5.49 -11.49
CA THR A 39 -14.00 -5.78 -12.72
C THR A 39 -15.39 -5.17 -12.73
N SER A 40 -16.03 -5.03 -11.57
CA SER A 40 -17.36 -4.44 -11.38
C SER A 40 -17.46 -2.98 -11.83
N GLN A 41 -16.39 -2.20 -11.58
CA GLN A 41 -16.33 -0.77 -11.90
C GLN A 41 -15.47 -0.46 -13.13
N GLN A 42 -14.86 -1.49 -13.73
CA GLN A 42 -13.88 -1.33 -14.83
C GLN A 42 -12.75 -0.38 -14.45
N LEU A 43 -12.29 -0.50 -13.21
CA LEU A 43 -11.21 0.30 -12.64
C LEU A 43 -9.98 -0.56 -12.45
N GLU A 44 -8.82 0.00 -12.77
CA GLU A 44 -7.52 -0.57 -12.45
C GLU A 44 -6.81 0.33 -11.45
N TRP A 45 -6.36 -0.27 -10.37
CA TRP A 45 -5.72 0.39 -9.24
C TRP A 45 -4.23 0.13 -9.27
N LEU A 46 -3.42 1.16 -9.01
CA LEU A 46 -1.97 1.04 -8.91
C LEU A 46 -1.56 0.55 -7.51
N ASP A 47 -0.55 -0.33 -7.41
CA ASP A 47 0.10 -0.63 -6.13
C ASP A 47 0.64 0.68 -5.51
N VAL A 48 0.17 0.97 -4.29
CA VAL A 48 0.48 2.18 -3.54
C VAL A 48 1.99 2.28 -3.22
N ASN A 49 2.71 1.15 -3.16
CA ASN A 49 4.16 1.12 -2.99
C ASN A 49 4.90 1.84 -4.12
N LEU A 50 4.36 1.85 -5.34
CA LEU A 50 5.00 2.45 -6.51
C LEU A 50 5.10 3.98 -6.39
N THR A 51 4.27 4.60 -5.56
CA THR A 51 4.27 6.05 -5.30
C THR A 51 4.66 6.40 -3.86
N ARG A 52 5.05 5.42 -3.05
CA ARG A 52 5.42 5.61 -1.65
C ARG A 52 6.56 6.60 -1.48
N GLY A 53 6.42 7.52 -0.52
CA GLY A 53 7.44 8.51 -0.22
C GLY A 53 7.42 9.74 -1.12
N ARG A 54 6.39 9.88 -1.96
CA ARG A 54 6.17 11.04 -2.82
C ARG A 54 5.08 11.95 -2.27
N SER A 55 5.12 13.22 -2.62
CA SER A 55 4.04 14.15 -2.30
C SER A 55 2.91 14.07 -3.33
N TYR A 56 1.75 14.65 -3.00
CA TYR A 56 0.64 14.74 -3.94
C TYR A 56 1.05 15.49 -5.21
N ASN A 57 1.73 16.63 -5.05
CA ASN A 57 2.19 17.43 -6.18
C ASN A 57 3.21 16.71 -7.04
N ASP A 58 4.12 15.92 -6.46
CA ASP A 58 5.10 15.17 -7.24
C ASP A 58 4.44 14.11 -8.11
N VAL A 59 3.42 13.42 -7.59
CA VAL A 59 2.70 12.39 -8.35
C VAL A 59 1.74 13.01 -9.36
N LEU A 60 1.08 14.13 -9.01
CA LEU A 60 0.25 14.88 -9.96
C LEU A 60 1.06 15.44 -11.12
N ALA A 61 2.30 15.89 -10.87
CA ALA A 61 3.19 16.34 -11.92
C ALA A 61 3.42 15.21 -12.95
N ASP A 62 3.74 14.00 -12.49
CA ASP A 62 3.89 12.84 -13.37
C ASP A 62 2.61 12.47 -14.12
N ILE A 63 1.45 12.52 -13.46
CA ILE A 63 0.15 12.24 -14.10
C ILE A 63 -0.16 13.25 -15.22
N THR A 64 0.29 14.49 -15.06
CA THR A 64 -0.01 15.59 -15.99
C THR A 64 1.09 15.86 -17.01
N ASP A 65 2.25 15.21 -16.87
CA ASP A 65 3.38 15.31 -17.78
C ASP A 65 3.17 14.43 -19.02
N ALA A 66 2.36 14.94 -19.96
CA ALA A 66 2.08 14.26 -21.23
C ALA A 66 3.32 14.10 -22.14
N GLU A 67 4.40 14.84 -21.88
CA GLU A 67 5.64 14.78 -22.68
C GLU A 67 6.61 13.70 -22.15
N ASN A 68 6.51 13.35 -20.87
CA ASN A 68 7.36 12.38 -20.20
C ASN A 68 6.60 11.07 -19.94
N GLN A 69 6.40 10.30 -21.02
CA GLN A 69 5.60 9.07 -21.05
C GLN A 69 6.09 7.93 -20.14
N THR A 70 7.19 8.09 -19.41
CA THR A 70 7.70 7.04 -18.54
C THR A 70 8.30 7.66 -17.31
N THR A 71 7.51 7.65 -16.24
CA THR A 71 8.11 7.45 -14.92
C THR A 71 8.29 5.94 -14.77
N ASP A 72 9.30 5.47 -14.03
CA ASP A 72 9.58 4.03 -13.85
C ASP A 72 8.43 3.24 -13.15
N LYS A 73 7.24 3.84 -13.00
CA LYS A 73 6.16 3.42 -12.10
C LYS A 73 4.76 3.50 -12.71
N PHE A 74 4.44 4.52 -13.50
CA PHE A 74 3.18 4.64 -14.26
C PHE A 74 3.31 5.73 -15.35
N ASN A 75 2.46 5.72 -16.38
CA ASN A 75 2.52 6.67 -17.51
C ASN A 75 1.31 7.60 -17.54
N ALA A 76 1.54 8.92 -17.65
CA ALA A 76 0.49 9.93 -17.83
C ALA A 76 -0.53 9.59 -18.93
N ALA A 77 -0.05 9.02 -20.05
CA ALA A 77 -0.86 8.68 -21.22
C ALA A 77 -1.88 7.54 -20.96
N GLU A 78 -1.72 6.81 -19.85
CA GLU A 78 -2.60 5.70 -19.49
C GLU A 78 -3.84 6.12 -18.70
N GLY A 79 -4.06 7.43 -18.51
CA GLY A 79 -5.27 7.94 -17.86
C GLY A 79 -5.32 7.70 -16.35
N TRP A 80 -4.16 7.50 -15.71
CA TRP A 80 -4.05 7.45 -14.25
C TRP A 80 -4.52 8.76 -13.64
N ARG A 81 -5.25 8.66 -12.54
CA ARG A 81 -5.65 9.80 -11.72
C ARG A 81 -5.75 9.36 -10.27
N TYR A 82 -5.77 10.33 -9.37
CA TYR A 82 -6.14 10.03 -7.98
C TYR A 82 -7.55 9.44 -7.91
N ALA A 83 -7.69 8.38 -7.13
CA ALA A 83 -8.99 7.82 -6.80
C ALA A 83 -9.81 8.85 -6.01
N THR A 84 -11.09 8.95 -6.33
CA THR A 84 -12.03 9.75 -5.56
C THR A 84 -12.40 9.05 -4.25
N GLU A 85 -12.95 9.80 -3.30
CA GLU A 85 -13.48 9.20 -2.06
C GLU A 85 -14.59 8.17 -2.32
N GLU A 86 -15.42 8.37 -3.35
CA GLU A 86 -16.48 7.43 -3.71
C GLU A 86 -15.92 6.12 -4.27
N GLU A 87 -14.93 6.19 -5.16
CA GLU A 87 -14.26 5.00 -5.70
C GLU A 87 -13.52 4.23 -4.60
N PHE A 88 -12.83 4.93 -3.70
CA PHE A 88 -12.19 4.27 -2.57
C PHE A 88 -13.22 3.61 -1.65
N LYS A 89 -14.36 4.26 -1.38
CA LYS A 89 -15.45 3.63 -0.60
C LYS A 89 -15.99 2.37 -1.27
N ASN A 90 -16.18 2.41 -2.58
CA ASN A 90 -16.66 1.27 -3.37
C ASN A 90 -15.64 0.14 -3.37
N LEU A 91 -14.34 0.44 -3.53
CA LEU A 91 -13.26 -0.54 -3.39
C LEU A 91 -13.36 -1.28 -2.05
N ILE A 92 -13.47 -0.53 -0.94
CA ILE A 92 -13.57 -1.13 0.39
C ILE A 92 -14.87 -1.92 0.56
N PHE A 93 -16.00 -1.39 0.08
CA PHE A 93 -17.27 -2.11 0.14
C PHE A 93 -17.22 -3.42 -0.63
N GLU A 94 -16.68 -3.43 -1.84
CA GLU A 94 -16.62 -4.64 -2.66
C GLU A 94 -15.60 -5.65 -2.13
N TRP A 95 -14.46 -5.18 -1.62
CA TRP A 95 -13.44 -6.08 -1.07
C TRP A 95 -13.90 -6.73 0.23
N PHE A 96 -14.44 -5.94 1.16
CA PHE A 96 -14.70 -6.37 2.53
C PHE A 96 -16.18 -6.60 2.85
N SER A 97 -17.10 -6.24 1.94
CA SER A 97 -18.55 -6.23 2.18
C SER A 97 -18.96 -5.36 3.38
N ILE A 98 -18.22 -4.25 3.63
CA ILE A 98 -18.49 -3.32 4.72
C ILE A 98 -18.96 -1.96 4.20
N GLU A 99 -20.05 -1.45 4.76
CA GLU A 99 -20.55 -0.11 4.43
C GLU A 99 -19.80 0.98 5.20
N PHE A 100 -19.58 2.10 4.53
CA PHE A 100 -18.97 3.27 5.16
C PHE A 100 -19.99 4.07 5.96
N SER A 101 -19.78 4.22 7.28
CA SER A 101 -20.60 5.12 8.10
C SER A 101 -19.75 6.16 8.82
N SER A 102 -19.95 7.46 8.57
CA SER A 102 -19.40 8.56 9.40
C SER A 102 -17.86 8.61 9.53
N TYR A 103 -17.15 8.78 8.41
CA TYR A 103 -15.70 9.05 8.36
C TYR A 103 -14.77 7.95 8.90
N SER A 104 -15.28 6.79 9.31
CA SER A 104 -14.55 5.58 9.67
C SER A 104 -15.44 4.40 9.38
N TYR A 105 -14.90 3.30 8.88
CA TYR A 105 -15.59 2.03 9.05
C TYR A 105 -15.55 1.76 10.56
N ASN A 106 -16.70 1.59 11.22
CA ASN A 106 -16.85 1.62 12.67
C ASN A 106 -15.70 0.95 13.41
N GLY A 107 -14.83 1.72 14.10
CA GLY A 107 -13.80 1.31 15.08
C GLY A 107 -12.86 0.17 14.67
N TYR A 108 -13.43 -1.00 14.40
CA TYR A 108 -12.88 -2.31 14.12
C TYR A 108 -13.93 -3.09 13.29
N PRO A 109 -14.03 -2.88 11.96
CA PRO A 109 -15.06 -3.54 11.16
C PRO A 109 -14.98 -5.07 11.22
N PHE A 110 -13.81 -5.62 11.54
CA PHE A 110 -13.58 -7.06 11.70
C PHE A 110 -13.41 -7.50 13.16
N GLY A 111 -13.64 -6.59 14.12
CA GLY A 111 -13.42 -6.85 15.54
C GLY A 111 -11.93 -6.83 15.92
N LYS A 112 -11.58 -7.53 17.01
CA LYS A 112 -10.20 -7.60 17.55
C LYS A 112 -9.47 -8.88 17.16
N ARG A 113 -9.74 -9.37 15.95
CA ARG A 113 -9.19 -10.63 15.46
C ARG A 113 -8.35 -10.32 14.24
N ASP A 114 -7.24 -11.03 14.13
CA ASP A 114 -6.48 -11.16 12.90
C ASP A 114 -7.39 -11.75 11.80
N GLU A 115 -7.47 -11.04 10.67
CA GLU A 115 -8.40 -11.31 9.59
C GLU A 115 -7.65 -11.35 8.25
N PRO A 116 -7.45 -12.56 7.68
CA PRO A 116 -6.65 -12.75 6.46
C PRO A 116 -7.09 -11.93 5.24
N ILE A 117 -8.34 -11.47 5.22
CA ILE A 117 -8.85 -10.60 4.15
C ILE A 117 -8.22 -9.20 4.19
N VAL A 118 -7.82 -8.72 5.36
CA VAL A 118 -7.11 -7.44 5.56
C VAL A 118 -5.67 -7.58 5.10
N GLU A 119 -4.99 -8.65 5.49
CA GLU A 119 -3.66 -9.00 5.01
C GLU A 119 -3.64 -9.07 3.47
N SER A 120 -4.60 -9.80 2.89
CA SER A 120 -4.76 -9.93 1.43
C SER A 120 -4.90 -8.57 0.74
N PHE A 121 -5.68 -7.64 1.32
CA PHE A 121 -5.78 -6.27 0.80
C PHE A 121 -4.44 -5.55 0.86
N ILE A 122 -3.74 -5.61 1.99
CA ILE A 122 -2.46 -4.91 2.19
C ILE A 122 -1.38 -5.47 1.26
N TYR A 123 -1.33 -6.78 1.04
CA TYR A 123 -0.41 -7.39 0.08
C TYR A 123 -0.72 -7.00 -1.36
N THR A 124 -2.00 -6.94 -1.72
CA THR A 124 -2.45 -6.61 -3.08
C THR A 124 -2.22 -5.13 -3.42
N PHE A 125 -2.60 -4.22 -2.52
CA PHE A 125 -2.51 -2.77 -2.77
C PHE A 125 -1.21 -2.13 -2.26
N GLY A 126 -0.37 -2.90 -1.56
CA GLY A 126 0.98 -2.52 -1.19
C GLY A 126 1.20 -2.21 0.29
N ASP A 127 2.03 -3.02 0.94
CA ASP A 127 2.44 -2.82 2.34
C ASP A 127 3.48 -1.68 2.51
N THR A 128 2.98 -0.45 2.42
CA THR A 128 3.78 0.77 2.57
C THR A 128 4.51 0.85 3.91
N TYR A 129 3.96 0.25 4.96
CA TYR A 129 4.51 0.31 6.31
C TYR A 129 5.65 -0.70 6.51
N GLN A 130 5.52 -1.94 6.04
CA GLN A 130 6.62 -2.91 6.06
C GLN A 130 7.83 -2.39 5.29
N LEU A 131 7.61 -1.82 4.10
CA LEU A 131 8.70 -1.19 3.36
C LEU A 131 9.32 -0.01 4.11
N PHE A 132 8.54 0.75 4.88
CA PHE A 132 9.05 1.84 5.71
C PHE A 132 9.94 1.29 6.84
N LEU A 133 9.45 0.30 7.60
CA LEU A 133 10.20 -0.34 8.68
C LEU A 133 11.53 -0.91 8.18
N ASN A 134 11.49 -1.59 7.03
CA ASN A 134 12.69 -2.15 6.40
C ASN A 134 13.66 -1.04 5.94
N SER A 135 13.17 0.04 5.32
CA SER A 135 14.02 1.16 4.88
C SER A 135 14.74 1.89 6.03
N LYS A 136 14.20 1.80 7.25
CA LYS A 136 14.76 2.42 8.45
C LYS A 136 15.58 1.46 9.31
N ASN A 137 15.69 0.20 8.91
CA ASN A 137 16.20 -0.88 9.77
C ASN A 137 15.55 -0.79 11.17
N HIS A 138 14.22 -0.62 11.19
CA HIS A 138 13.50 -0.41 12.44
C HIS A 138 13.64 -1.64 13.35
N LYS A 139 13.61 -1.43 14.67
CA LYS A 139 13.66 -2.51 15.67
C LYS A 139 12.47 -3.47 15.59
N PHE A 140 11.40 -3.03 14.92
CA PHE A 140 10.21 -3.82 14.65
C PHE A 140 10.20 -4.26 13.19
N ALA A 141 9.52 -5.37 12.94
CA ALA A 141 9.12 -5.87 11.62
C ALA A 141 7.66 -6.31 11.70
N VAL A 142 6.97 -6.33 10.57
CA VAL A 142 5.69 -7.04 10.46
C VAL A 142 5.93 -8.53 10.72
N ALA A 143 5.02 -9.16 11.45
CA ALA A 143 5.07 -10.59 11.73
C ALA A 143 5.07 -11.41 10.43
N PRO A 144 5.58 -12.66 10.42
CA PRO A 144 5.63 -13.46 9.19
C PRO A 144 4.27 -13.90 8.66
N TYR A 145 3.22 -13.79 9.49
CA TYR A 145 1.87 -14.15 9.13
C TYR A 145 1.01 -12.91 8.86
N GLY A 146 1.12 -11.85 9.67
CA GLY A 146 0.41 -10.59 9.43
C GLY A 146 0.96 -9.69 8.35
N ALA A 147 0.26 -8.57 8.16
CA ALA A 147 0.57 -7.48 7.27
C ALA A 147 0.78 -6.16 8.05
N GLY A 148 1.51 -5.23 7.44
CA GLY A 148 1.74 -3.91 8.02
C GLY A 148 0.54 -3.00 7.80
N ALA A 149 0.65 -2.14 6.80
CA ALA A 149 -0.42 -1.24 6.41
C ALA A 149 -0.21 -0.71 4.99
N VAL A 150 -1.32 -0.54 4.27
CA VAL A 150 -1.38 0.29 3.07
C VAL A 150 -1.94 1.66 3.43
N LYS A 151 -1.16 2.70 3.15
CA LYS A 151 -1.53 4.09 3.42
C LYS A 151 -1.29 4.94 2.19
N GLY A 152 -2.33 5.61 1.71
CA GLY A 152 -2.29 6.32 0.43
C GLY A 152 -3.14 7.58 0.39
N ILE A 153 -2.67 8.58 -0.35
CA ILE A 153 -3.40 9.81 -0.63
C ILE A 153 -4.52 9.51 -1.62
N ILE A 154 -5.72 10.05 -1.37
CA ILE A 154 -6.86 10.04 -2.30
C ILE A 154 -7.13 11.47 -2.82
N GLY A 155 -7.79 11.60 -3.97
CA GLY A 155 -8.00 12.87 -4.67
C GLY A 155 -9.02 13.82 -4.02
N SER A 156 -9.61 13.44 -2.88
CA SER A 156 -10.57 14.26 -2.17
C SER A 156 -9.91 15.13 -1.10
N TYR A 157 -10.32 16.40 -1.05
CA TYR A 157 -9.97 17.30 0.05
C TYR A 157 -10.77 16.95 1.31
N ARG A 158 -10.18 17.17 2.49
CA ARG A 158 -10.91 17.10 3.74
C ARG A 158 -11.21 18.51 4.26
N GLY A 159 -12.48 18.83 4.41
CA GLY A 159 -12.92 20.13 4.91
C GLY A 159 -12.69 21.25 3.89
N SER A 160 -12.46 22.47 4.39
CA SER A 160 -12.31 23.68 3.56
C SER A 160 -10.88 23.98 3.11
N THR A 161 -9.91 23.11 3.42
CA THR A 161 -8.50 23.33 3.06
C THR A 161 -8.14 22.64 1.76
N HIS A 162 -8.09 23.42 0.67
CA HIS A 162 -7.75 22.96 -0.69
C HIS A 162 -6.25 22.63 -0.90
N TRP A 163 -5.43 22.66 0.15
CA TRP A 163 -4.00 22.34 0.10
C TRP A 163 -3.67 21.05 0.85
N ARG A 164 -4.71 20.28 1.20
CA ARG A 164 -4.60 19.01 1.92
C ARG A 164 -5.54 17.99 1.33
N HIS A 165 -4.99 16.84 0.96
CA HIS A 165 -5.74 15.69 0.52
C HIS A 165 -5.95 14.70 1.66
N SER A 166 -7.08 13.99 1.62
CA SER A 166 -7.38 12.88 2.52
C SER A 166 -6.38 11.74 2.32
N VAL A 167 -6.06 11.03 3.40
CA VAL A 167 -5.19 9.85 3.37
C VAL A 167 -5.98 8.67 3.91
N ALA A 168 -6.12 7.65 3.06
CA ALA A 168 -6.68 6.35 3.37
C ALA A 168 -5.65 5.43 4.03
N LEU A 169 -6.14 4.57 4.91
CA LEU A 169 -5.40 3.61 5.72
C LEU A 169 -6.19 2.31 5.82
N ILE A 170 -5.54 1.22 5.45
CA ILE A 170 -5.89 -0.15 5.83
C ILE A 170 -4.70 -0.70 6.59
N SER A 171 -4.91 -1.20 7.80
CA SER A 171 -3.85 -1.64 8.71
C SER A 171 -4.26 -2.90 9.44
N ASP A 172 -3.31 -3.83 9.55
CA ASP A 172 -3.37 -5.05 10.36
C ASP A 172 -2.32 -4.99 11.50
N SER A 173 -1.21 -4.26 11.31
CA SER A 173 -0.31 -3.79 12.39
C SER A 173 0.15 -4.85 13.39
N GLU A 174 0.34 -6.09 12.95
CA GLU A 174 0.99 -7.14 13.73
C GLU A 174 2.52 -6.95 13.74
N LEU A 175 3.04 -6.35 14.80
CA LEU A 175 4.46 -6.02 14.91
C LEU A 175 5.21 -6.94 15.88
N MET A 176 6.34 -7.45 15.42
CA MET A 176 7.30 -8.22 16.21
C MET A 176 8.65 -7.50 16.34
N TYR A 177 9.43 -7.83 17.36
CA TYR A 177 10.84 -7.42 17.39
C TYR A 177 11.64 -8.16 16.31
N ARG A 178 12.44 -7.42 15.53
CA ARG A 178 13.28 -8.01 14.48
C ARG A 178 14.25 -9.03 15.07
N GLY A 179 14.23 -10.27 14.57
CA GLY A 179 15.07 -11.37 15.07
C GLY A 179 14.58 -12.02 16.37
N SER A 180 13.38 -11.68 16.84
CA SER A 180 12.70 -12.32 17.97
C SER A 180 11.56 -13.22 17.46
N SER A 181 10.93 -13.99 18.34
CA SER A 181 9.60 -14.59 18.13
C SER A 181 8.52 -13.92 18.98
N ASN A 182 8.87 -12.85 19.70
CA ASN A 182 7.97 -12.17 20.63
C ASN A 182 7.20 -11.06 19.92
N PHE A 183 5.88 -11.10 20.02
CA PHE A 183 4.99 -10.00 19.63
C PHE A 183 5.30 -8.76 20.47
N SER A 184 5.40 -7.63 19.78
CA SER A 184 5.44 -6.33 20.43
C SER A 184 4.03 -5.79 20.59
N HIS A 185 3.25 -5.85 19.50
CA HIS A 185 1.91 -5.28 19.41
C HIS A 185 1.11 -6.07 18.38
N ASP A 186 -0.09 -6.48 18.78
CA ASP A 186 -1.19 -6.86 17.91
C ASP A 186 -2.19 -5.71 18.07
N ASN A 187 -2.23 -4.83 17.06
CA ASN A 187 -3.16 -3.70 17.06
C ASN A 187 -4.35 -4.11 16.22
N ASP A 188 -5.52 -3.64 16.58
CA ASP A 188 -6.72 -4.01 15.86
C ASP A 188 -6.67 -3.55 14.37
N ASP A 189 -7.40 -4.27 13.52
CA ASP A 189 -7.60 -3.93 12.11
C ASP A 189 -8.33 -2.59 11.93
N ILE A 190 -7.72 -1.69 11.14
CA ILE A 190 -8.27 -0.37 10.86
C ILE A 190 -8.50 -0.20 9.38
N VAL A 191 -9.72 0.21 9.02
CA VAL A 191 -10.06 0.72 7.69
C VAL A 191 -10.61 2.14 7.83
N GLY A 192 -10.03 3.12 7.14
CA GLY A 192 -10.56 4.49 7.14
C GLY A 192 -9.67 5.50 6.43
N TYR A 193 -10.12 6.75 6.30
CA TYR A 193 -9.35 7.82 5.65
C TYR A 193 -9.38 9.15 6.42
N ARG A 194 -9.22 9.07 7.75
CA ARG A 194 -9.35 10.23 8.66
C ARG A 194 -8.17 11.19 8.64
N GLU A 195 -7.07 10.83 8.01
CA GLU A 195 -5.87 11.65 7.99
C GLU A 195 -5.87 12.59 6.79
N THR A 196 -5.00 13.60 6.86
CA THR A 196 -4.77 14.49 5.73
C THR A 196 -3.29 14.79 5.59
N GLN A 197 -2.84 14.93 4.36
CA GLN A 197 -1.48 15.30 4.02
C GLN A 197 -1.51 16.58 3.20
N ALA A 198 -0.61 17.52 3.52
CA ALA A 198 -0.43 18.70 2.70
C ALA A 198 0.23 18.34 1.38
N ASP A 199 -0.16 19.01 0.29
CA ASP A 199 0.15 18.55 -1.08
C ASP A 199 1.65 18.47 -1.40
N ILE A 200 2.45 19.29 -0.72
CA ILE A 200 3.92 19.37 -0.86
C ILE A 200 4.68 18.44 0.09
N LYS A 201 3.99 17.83 1.06
CA LYS A 201 4.64 16.96 2.05
C LYS A 201 4.75 15.57 1.48
N SER A 202 5.83 14.87 1.82
CA SER A 202 6.03 13.47 1.52
C SER A 202 6.34 12.71 2.81
N TYR A 203 5.80 11.51 2.91
CA TYR A 203 6.11 10.58 3.99
C TYR A 203 6.43 9.22 3.39
N ASN A 204 7.52 8.64 3.84
CA ASN A 204 8.09 7.38 3.37
C ASN A 204 7.27 6.11 3.71
N HIS A 205 6.12 6.29 4.37
CA HIS A 205 5.12 5.25 4.64
C HIS A 205 3.75 5.61 4.04
N ILE A 206 3.69 6.59 3.12
CA ILE A 206 2.46 7.00 2.44
C ILE A 206 2.73 7.03 0.93
N GLY A 207 1.87 6.37 0.15
CA GLY A 207 1.82 6.48 -1.31
C GLY A 207 0.58 7.22 -1.79
N SER A 208 0.10 6.87 -2.98
CA SER A 208 -1.09 7.45 -3.62
C SER A 208 -1.99 6.33 -4.14
N PHE A 209 -3.29 6.40 -3.82
CA PHE A 209 -4.28 5.56 -4.47
C PHE A 209 -4.59 6.15 -5.83
N LEU A 210 -3.96 5.59 -6.86
CA LEU A 210 -4.20 5.95 -8.26
C LEU A 210 -5.08 4.91 -8.92
N VAL A 211 -5.96 5.38 -9.80
CA VAL A 211 -6.89 4.55 -10.55
C VAL A 211 -6.95 5.04 -12.00
N ARG A 212 -7.16 4.12 -12.93
CA ARG A 212 -7.53 4.41 -14.32
C ARG A 212 -8.76 3.61 -14.72
N LYS A 213 -9.45 4.05 -15.78
CA LYS A 213 -10.49 3.23 -16.42
C LYS A 213 -9.85 2.21 -17.35
N ILE A 214 -10.43 1.03 -17.42
CA ILE A 214 -10.09 0.02 -18.42
C ILE A 214 -11.04 0.26 -19.59
N GLU A 215 -10.50 0.63 -20.75
CA GLU A 215 -11.30 0.70 -21.98
C GLU A 215 -11.57 -0.73 -22.49
N GLU A 216 -12.83 -1.01 -22.85
CA GLU A 216 -13.24 -2.27 -23.48
C GLU A 216 -12.73 -2.40 -24.93
#